data_AF-A0A976DSJ7-F1
#
_entry.id   AF-A0A976DSJ7-F1
#
_cell.length_a   1.000
_cell.length_b   1.000
_cell.length_c   1.000
_cell.angle_alpha   90.00
_cell.angle_beta   90.00
_cell.angle_gamma   90.00
#
_symmetry.space_group_name_H-M   'P 1'
#
loop_
_entity.id
_entity.type
_entity.pdbx_description
1 polymer ?
#
loop_
_entity_poly.entity_id
_entity_poly.type
_entity_poly.pdbx_seq_one_letter_code
_entity_poly.pdbx_strand_id
1 'polypeptide(L)' 'MSNLKDIETAIQKLSLKDVQELTFWFESYSASLWDDKIATDLNSGKLEKLLTKAKRDFLKGDFQEI' A
#
# COMPACT_ATOMS: atom_id res chain seq x y z
N MET A 1 -8.00 -5.48 23.90
CA MET A 1 -7.42 -5.20 22.57
C MET A 1 -6.95 -6.53 22.03
N SER A 2 -7.48 -6.98 20.90
CA SER A 2 -6.88 -8.12 20.18
C SER A 2 -5.61 -7.63 19.48
N ASN A 3 -4.52 -8.36 19.62
CA ASN A 3 -3.27 -8.06 18.91
C ASN A 3 -3.31 -8.66 17.49
N LEU A 4 -2.32 -8.34 16.65
CA LEU A 4 -2.25 -8.87 15.28
C LEU A 4 -2.30 -10.41 15.23
N LYS A 5 -1.63 -11.07 16.17
CA LYS A 5 -1.55 -12.53 16.25
C LYS A 5 -2.90 -13.17 16.60
N ASP A 6 -3.72 -12.49 17.39
CA ASP A 6 -5.09 -12.93 17.68
C ASP A 6 -5.96 -12.88 16.42
N ILE A 7 -5.77 -11.85 15.58
CA ILE A 7 -6.47 -11.71 14.29
C ILE A 7 -6.02 -12.79 13.31
N GLU A 8 -4.72 -13.03 13.16
CA GLU A 8 -4.17 -14.12 12.33
C GLU A 8 -4.74 -15.48 12.75
N THR A 9 -4.79 -15.74 14.06
CA THR A 9 -5.36 -16.98 14.61
C THR A 9 -6.86 -17.10 14.32
N ALA A 10 -7.60 -15.99 14.35
CA ALA A 10 -9.02 -15.98 14.00
C ALA A 10 -9.23 -16.27 12.51
N ILE A 11 -8.41 -15.70 11.64
CA ILE A 11 -8.45 -15.94 10.18
C ILE A 11 -8.17 -17.42 9.87
N GLN A 12 -7.20 -18.04 10.55
CA GLN A 12 -6.89 -19.46 10.36
C GLN A 12 -8.03 -20.41 10.74
N LYS A 13 -9.01 -19.95 11.54
CA LYS A 13 -10.17 -20.74 11.96
C LYS A 13 -11.39 -20.56 11.03
N LEU A 14 -11.30 -19.68 10.05
CA LEU A 14 -12.38 -19.40 9.11
C LEU A 14 -12.60 -20.57 8.15
N SER A 15 -13.83 -20.70 7.65
CA SER A 15 -14.10 -21.60 6.53
C SER A 15 -13.48 -21.04 5.24
N LEU A 16 -13.27 -21.90 4.23
CA LEU A 16 -12.76 -21.46 2.93
C LEU A 16 -13.62 -20.33 2.32
N LYS A 17 -14.94 -20.40 2.49
CA LYS A 17 -15.88 -19.40 2.00
C LYS A 17 -15.66 -18.05 2.69
N ASP A 18 -15.53 -18.06 4.02
CA ASP A 18 -15.33 -16.83 4.79
C ASP A 18 -13.96 -16.21 4.51
N VAL A 19 -12.94 -17.04 4.24
CA VAL A 19 -11.62 -16.55 3.78
C VAL A 19 -11.75 -15.85 2.43
N GLN A 20 -12.50 -16.42 1.48
CA GLN A 20 -12.72 -15.78 0.18
C GLN A 20 -13.47 -14.45 0.29
N GLU A 21 -14.53 -14.39 1.09
CA GLU A 21 -15.27 -13.14 1.37
C GLU A 21 -14.37 -12.11 2.05
N LEU A 22 -13.55 -12.54 3.03
CA LEU A 22 -12.57 -11.68 3.70
C LEU A 22 -11.54 -11.12 2.72
N THR A 23 -10.99 -11.94 1.82
CA THR A 23 -10.01 -11.50 0.82
C THR A 23 -10.60 -10.42 -0.09
N PHE A 24 -11.82 -10.64 -0.60
CA PHE A 24 -12.48 -9.65 -1.46
C PHE A 24 -12.70 -8.30 -0.76
N TRP A 25 -13.15 -8.35 0.50
CA TRP A 25 -13.29 -7.14 1.30
C TRP A 25 -11.93 -6.47 1.58
N PHE A 26 -10.91 -7.26 1.90
CA PHE A 26 -9.59 -6.75 2.26
C PHE A 26 -8.89 -6.05 1.09
N GLU A 27 -9.09 -6.50 -0.15
CA GLU A 27 -8.61 -5.80 -1.34
C GLU A 27 -9.12 -4.35 -1.38
N SER A 28 -10.43 -4.16 -1.23
CA SER A 28 -11.04 -2.83 -1.22
C SER A 28 -10.55 -1.97 -0.06
N TYR A 29 -10.45 -2.56 1.14
CA TYR A 29 -9.92 -1.87 2.31
C TYR A 29 -8.45 -1.44 2.10
N SER A 30 -7.62 -2.32 1.56
CA SER A 30 -6.22 -2.04 1.29
C SER A 30 -6.05 -0.94 0.25
N ALA A 31 -6.88 -0.91 -0.80
CA ALA A 31 -6.89 0.16 -1.80
C ALA A 31 -7.22 1.52 -1.16
N SER A 32 -8.23 1.57 -0.28
CA SER A 32 -8.56 2.81 0.45
C SER A 32 -7.41 3.31 1.33
N LEU A 33 -6.69 2.40 2.02
CA LEU A 33 -5.51 2.79 2.80
C LEU A 33 -4.38 3.33 1.92
N TRP A 34 -4.24 2.79 0.71
CA TRP A 34 -3.28 3.29 -0.28
C TRP A 34 -3.65 4.68 -0.76
N ASP A 35 -4.93 4.94 -1.03
CA ASP A 35 -5.41 6.26 -1.43
C ASP A 35 -5.12 7.31 -0.34
N ASP A 36 -5.42 7.00 0.92
CA ASP A 36 -5.14 7.88 2.06
C ASP A 36 -3.64 8.16 2.21
N LYS A 37 -2.81 7.14 2.00
CA LYS A 37 -1.36 7.27 2.04
C LYS A 37 -0.83 8.16 0.91
N ILE A 38 -1.34 7.98 -0.30
CA ILE A 38 -0.98 8.80 -1.47
C ILE A 38 -1.38 10.25 -1.23
N ALA A 39 -2.60 10.50 -0.74
CA ALA A 39 -3.06 11.84 -0.41
C ALA A 39 -2.17 12.51 0.66
N THR A 40 -1.78 11.75 1.68
CA THR A 40 -0.85 12.23 2.71
C THR A 40 0.53 12.55 2.13
N ASP A 41 1.08 11.65 1.31
CA ASP A 41 2.39 11.84 0.69
C ASP A 41 2.38 13.05 -0.27
N LEU A 42 1.29 13.26 -1.02
CA LEU A 42 1.06 14.45 -1.84
C LEU A 42 1.03 15.72 -1.00
N ASN A 43 0.21 15.77 0.06
CA ASN A 43 0.11 16.92 0.94
C ASN A 43 1.43 17.24 1.67
N SER A 44 2.27 16.23 1.91
CA SER A 44 3.59 16.40 2.55
C SER A 44 4.69 16.93 1.59
N GLY A 45 4.40 17.10 0.31
CA GLY A 45 5.38 17.52 -0.69
C GLY A 45 6.40 16.42 -1.07
N LYS A 46 6.14 15.17 -0.67
CA LYS A 46 7.09 14.06 -0.85
C LYS A 46 7.15 13.62 -2.30
N LEU A 47 6.00 13.58 -2.98
CA LEU A 47 5.93 13.18 -4.39
C LEU A 47 6.66 14.19 -5.29
N GLU A 48 6.60 15.48 -4.97
CA GLU A 48 7.29 16.57 -5.65
C GLU A 48 8.81 16.45 -5.48
N LYS A 49 9.28 16.08 -4.28
CA LYS A 49 10.71 15.80 -4.04
C LYS A 49 11.18 14.61 -4.85
N LEU A 50 10.39 13.53 -4.91
CA LEU A 50 10.69 12.35 -5.72
C LEU A 50 10.74 12.70 -7.20
N LEU A 51 9.76 13.47 -7.70
CA LEU A 51 9.73 13.94 -9.10
C LEU A 51 10.95 14.81 -9.43
N THR A 52 11.33 15.72 -8.52
CA THR A 52 12.50 16.58 -8.70
C THR A 52 13.79 15.76 -8.79
N LYS A 53 13.91 14.73 -7.94
CA LYS A 53 15.03 13.78 -7.99
C LYS A 53 15.03 12.99 -9.32
N ALA A 54 13.89 12.42 -9.70
CA ALA A 54 13.77 11.65 -10.94
C ALA A 54 14.13 12.48 -12.18
N LYS A 55 13.67 13.74 -12.26
CA LYS A 55 14.06 14.67 -13.33
C LYS A 55 15.57 14.91 -13.36
N ARG A 56 16.20 15.10 -12.19
CA ARG A 56 17.64 15.32 -12.09
C ARG A 56 18.43 14.09 -12.56
N ASP A 57 18.02 12.91 -12.14
CA ASP A 57 18.72 11.66 -12.45
C ASP A 57 18.57 11.32 -13.95
N PHE A 58 17.37 11.51 -14.50
CA PHE A 58 17.12 11.38 -15.94
C PHE A 58 17.99 12.32 -16.77
N LEU A 59 18.10 13.61 -16.39
CA LEU A 59 18.95 14.58 -17.08
C LEU A 59 20.45 14.26 -16.98
N LYS A 60 20.86 13.49 -15.97
CA LYS A 60 22.24 13.01 -15.82
C LYS A 60 22.53 11.73 -16.62
N GLY A 61 21.51 11.15 -17.26
CA GLY A 61 21.61 9.83 -17.89
C GLY A 61 21.73 8.69 -16.87
N ASP A 62 21.42 8.97 -15.59
CA ASP A 62 21.46 8.00 -14.49
C ASP A 62 20.05 7.41 -14.32
N PHE A 63 19.66 6.58 -15.28
CA PHE A 63 18.40 5.84 -15.25
C PHE A 63 18.63 4.41 -15.72
N GLN A 64 17.75 3.51 -15.26
CA GLN A 64 17.76 2.12 -15.65
C GLN A 64 16.54 1.87 -16.52
N GLU A 65 16.73 1.39 -17.75
CA GLU A 65 15.64 0.88 -18.56
C GLU A 65 15.08 -0.40 -17.90
N ILE A 66 13.75 -0.52 -17.94
CA ILE A 66 12.99 -1.61 -17.33
C ILE A 66 12.77 -2.72 -18.35
#